data_AF-A0A699SBR6-F1
#
_entry.id   AF-A0A699SBR6-F1
#
_cell.length_a   1.000
_cell.length_b   1.000
_cell.length_c   1.000
_cell.angle_alpha   90.00
_cell.angle_beta   90.00
_cell.angle_gamma   90.00
#
_symmetry.space_group_name_H-M   'P 1'
#
loop_
_entity.id
_entity.type
_entity.pdbx_description
1 polymer ?
#
loop_
_entity_poly.entity_id
_entity_poly.type
_entity_poly.pdbx_seq_one_letter_code
_entity_poly.pdbx_strand_id
1 'polypeptide(L)' 'IDECAGQNECRYGCVNTKGGYNCSCPSGQQGDGWRNGTGCSVAIAVTSQPPDGGNSSKIQYQETSL' A
#
# COMPACT_ATOMS: atom_id res chain seq x y z
N ILE A 1 -2.86 6.89 24.07
CA ILE A 1 -3.78 6.15 23.19
C ILE A 1 -2.95 5.60 22.04
N ASP A 2 -3.29 4.41 21.55
CA ASP A 2 -2.62 3.79 20.41
C ASP A 2 -3.67 3.70 19.30
N GLU A 3 -3.72 4.74 18.47
CA GLU A 3 -4.68 4.85 17.40
C GLU A 3 -4.42 3.81 16.28
N CYS A 4 -3.21 3.23 16.22
CA CYS A 4 -2.88 2.11 15.34
C CYS A 4 -3.41 0.76 15.83
N ALA A 5 -3.55 0.55 17.14
CA ALA A 5 -4.11 -0.68 17.72
C ALA A 5 -5.63 -0.83 17.49
N GLY A 6 -6.31 0.24 17.05
CA GLY A 6 -7.72 0.24 16.69
C GLY A 6 -7.99 -0.01 15.21
N GLN A 7 -9.25 0.21 14.79
CA GLN A 7 -9.56 0.34 13.37
C GLN A 7 -8.89 1.61 12.83
N ASN A 8 -7.91 1.41 11.95
CA ASN A 8 -7.24 2.49 11.23
C ASN A 8 -7.55 2.41 9.73
N GLU A 9 -7.41 3.54 9.05
CA GLU A 9 -7.60 3.68 7.59
C GLU A 9 -6.32 3.50 6.80
N CYS A 10 -5.26 2.97 7.41
CA CYS A 10 -4.04 2.66 6.69
C CYS A 10 -4.22 1.42 5.83
N ARG A 11 -3.58 1.43 4.67
CA ARG A 11 -3.54 0.27 3.78
C ARG A 11 -2.41 -0.70 4.14
N TYR A 12 -1.29 -0.16 4.63
CA TYR A 12 -0.09 -0.92 4.96
C TYR A 12 0.42 -0.61 6.36
N GLY A 13 1.33 0.36 6.51
CA GLY A 13 1.90 0.72 7.79
C GLY A 13 1.09 1.80 8.50
N CYS A 14 1.00 1.70 9.82
CA CYS A 14 0.45 2.73 10.71
C CYS A 14 1.54 3.15 11.70
N VAL A 15 1.67 4.45 11.91
CA VAL A 15 2.63 5.07 12.82
C VAL A 15 1.87 5.97 13.77
N ASN A 16 1.91 5.65 15.07
CA ASN A 16 1.31 6.49 16.09
C ASN A 16 2.01 7.86 16.13
N THR A 17 1.21 8.90 16.28
CA THR A 17 1.66 10.29 16.40
C THR A 17 1.02 10.91 17.63
N LYS A 18 1.53 12.08 18.06
CA LYS A 18 0.94 12.77 19.20
C LYS A 18 -0.44 13.33 18.82
N GLY A 19 -1.50 12.62 19.20
CA GLY A 19 -2.90 13.00 18.95
C GLY A 19 -3.54 12.35 17.71
N GLY A 20 -2.97 11.26 17.20
CA GLY A 20 -3.52 10.52 16.07
C GLY A 20 -2.54 9.49 15.51
N TYR A 21 -2.72 9.10 14.25
CA TYR A 21 -1.81 8.21 13.54
C TYR A 21 -1.58 8.68 12.11
N ASN A 22 -0.49 8.23 11.52
CA ASN A 22 -0.17 8.46 10.12
C ASN A 22 0.09 7.13 9.42
N CYS A 23 -0.21 7.06 8.14
CA CYS A 23 0.01 5.86 7.36
C CYS A 23 1.37 5.91 6.64
N SER A 24 1.96 4.74 6.39
CA SER A 24 3.23 4.63 5.70
C SER A 24 3.17 3.58 4.59
N CYS A 25 3.92 3.87 3.52
CA CYS A 25 4.08 2.98 2.40
C CYS A 25 5.24 2.02 2.62
N PRO A 26 5.14 0.77 2.10
CA PRO A 26 6.24 -0.18 2.15
C PRO A 26 7.43 0.32 1.31
N SER A 27 8.62 -0.25 1.56
CA SER A 27 9.85 0.12 0.86
C SER A 27 9.69 0.08 -0.67
N GLY A 28 10.15 1.13 -1.35
CA GLY A 28 10.03 1.27 -2.80
C GLY A 28 8.71 1.88 -3.30
N GLN A 29 7.81 2.24 -2.39
CA GLN A 29 6.57 2.94 -2.69
C GLN A 29 6.54 4.35 -2.09
N GLN A 30 5.84 5.26 -2.75
CA GLN A 30 5.58 6.63 -2.28
C GLN A 30 4.08 6.92 -2.28
N GLY A 31 3.67 7.76 -1.33
CA GLY A 31 2.29 8.20 -1.15
C GLY A 31 1.97 8.42 0.32
N ASP A 32 0.69 8.67 0.60
CA ASP A 32 0.21 8.98 1.94
C ASP A 32 -0.20 7.73 2.75
N GLY A 33 -0.32 6.56 2.10
CA GLY A 33 -0.62 5.28 2.75
C GLY A 33 -2.06 5.09 3.24
N TRP A 34 -2.96 6.05 2.96
CA TRP A 34 -4.37 5.99 3.36
C TRP A 34 -5.20 5.18 2.37
N ARG A 35 -6.22 4.49 2.86
CA ARG A 35 -7.21 3.80 2.01
C ARG A 35 -8.07 4.78 1.21
N ASN A 36 -8.51 5.87 1.83
CA ASN A 36 -9.32 6.91 1.19
C ASN A 36 -8.48 8.10 0.64
N GLY A 37 -7.16 7.96 0.57
CA GLY A 37 -6.24 9.02 0.13
C GLY A 37 -5.57 8.72 -1.20
N THR A 38 -4.35 9.23 -1.39
CA THR A 38 -3.52 8.93 -2.56
C THR A 38 -2.94 7.50 -2.54
N GLY A 39 -2.96 6.85 -1.37
CA GLY A 39 -2.53 5.47 -1.21
C GLY A 39 -1.03 5.32 -1.32
N CYS A 40 -0.58 4.17 -1.83
CA CYS A 40 0.83 3.93 -2.13
C CYS A 40 1.01 3.56 -3.58
N SER A 41 1.98 4.18 -4.23
CA SER A 41 2.36 3.96 -5.63
C SER A 41 3.82 3.50 -5.71
N VAL A 42 4.11 2.50 -6.52
CA VAL A 42 5.49 2.05 -6.76
C VAL A 42 6.23 3.11 -7.58
N ALA A 43 7.48 3.42 -7.20
CA ALA A 43 8.34 4.31 -7.99
C ALA A 43 8.80 3.66 -9.32
N ILE A 44 8.56 2.36 -9.49
CA ILE A 44 8.86 1.61 -10.71
C ILE A 44 7.58 1.52 -11.54
N ALA A 45 7.49 2.37 -12.55
CA ALA A 45 6.36 2.45 -13.47
C ALA A 45 6.25 1.23 -14.40
N VAL A 46 6.00 0.02 -13.88
CA VAL A 46 5.49 -1.10 -14.70
C VAL A 46 4.68 -2.05 -13.81
N THR A 47 3.40 -1.73 -13.62
CA THR A 47 2.24 -2.63 -13.68
C THR A 47 1.08 -1.94 -12.97
N SER A 48 0.13 -1.47 -13.77
CA SER A 48 -1.31 -1.38 -13.50
C SER A 48 -1.77 -1.58 -12.05
N GLN A 49 -1.44 -0.67 -11.13
CA GLN A 49 -2.03 -0.66 -9.80
C GLN A 49 -3.12 0.42 -9.79
N PRO A 50 -4.40 0.05 -10.01
CA PRO A 50 -5.49 1.01 -9.91
C PRO A 50 -5.59 1.52 -8.46
N PRO A 51 -5.98 2.80 -8.26
CA PRO A 51 -6.40 3.25 -6.94
C PRO A 51 -7.58 2.37 -6.52
N ASP A 52 -7.45 1.73 -5.38
CA ASP A 52 -8.43 0.78 -4.81
C ASP A 52 -8.64 -0.57 -5.52
N GLY A 53 -7.78 -1.53 -5.16
CA GLY A 53 -8.18 -2.95 -5.19
C GLY A 53 -6.98 -3.88 -5.21
N GLY A 54 -6.70 -4.52 -4.08
CA GLY A 54 -5.67 -5.55 -4.05
C GLY A 54 -6.12 -6.78 -4.83
N ASN A 55 -5.36 -7.16 -5.86
CA ASN A 55 -4.89 -8.54 -5.94
C ASN A 55 -3.42 -8.53 -6.42
N SER A 56 -2.57 -9.25 -5.69
CA SER A 56 -1.26 -9.63 -6.20
C SER A 56 -1.38 -11.09 -6.56
N SER A 57 -1.93 -11.36 -7.73
CA SER A 57 -1.99 -12.72 -8.28
C SER A 57 -1.78 -12.65 -9.79
N LYS A 58 -0.53 -12.39 -10.15
CA LYS A 58 0.05 -12.91 -11.38
C LYS A 58 1.36 -13.55 -10.99
N ILE A 59 1.30 -14.81 -10.55
CA ILE A 59 2.50 -15.66 -10.64
C ILE A 59 2.74 -15.83 -12.14
N GLN A 60 3.71 -15.09 -12.67
CA GLN A 60 4.14 -15.21 -14.06
C GLN A 60 5.03 -16.45 -14.16
N TYR A 61 4.44 -17.63 -14.34
CA TYR A 61 5.17 -18.68 -15.03
C TYR A 61 5.24 -18.24 -16.50
N GLN A 62 6.45 -17.97 -16.98
CA GLN A 62 6.70 -17.71 -18.39
C GLN A 62 6.45 -19.02 -19.14
N GLU A 63 5.45 -19.05 -20.03
CA GLU A 63 5.23 -20.17 -20.95
C GLU A 63 6.41 -20.19 -21.94
N THR A 64 7.47 -20.92 -21.58
CA THR A 64 8.49 -21.34 -22.54
C THR A 64 7.83 -22.34 -23.48
N SER A 65 7.56 -21.96 -24.72
CA SER A 65 7.15 -22.90 -25.77
C SER A 65 7.76 -22.49 -27.12
N LEU A 66 8.81 -23.26 -27.45
CA LEU A 66 9.35 -23.70 -28.75
C LEU A 66 9.23 -22.76 -29.96
#